data_AF-A0A1L9NFU5-F1
#
_entry.id   AF-A0A1L9NFU5-F1
#
_cell.length_a   1.000
_cell.length_b   1.000
_cell.length_c   1.000
_cell.angle_alpha   90.00
_cell.angle_beta   90.00
_cell.angle_gamma   90.00
#
_symmetry.space_group_name_H-M   'P 1'
#
loop_
_entity.id
_entity.type
_entity.pdbx_description
1 polymer ?
#
loop_
_entity_poly.entity_id
_entity_poly.type
_entity_poly.pdbx_seq_one_letter_code
_entity_poly.pdbx_strand_id
1 'polypeptide(L)'
;MRPLSPLLTLLPLLPLTTAHPTHQLQTTTTSTTNTTTELRALPLVIWHGLGDQYQSPSLQHLIKVAEDANPGTYTYLIHLSPTSAGDRQATFLGNLTEQIASVCSQLLQDPILSTAPAINALGFSQGGQFLRGYIERCNAPPVRTLITLGSQHNGISQFQSCAWNDFICRGAEALLRSGRWSTFVQGRLVPAQYFRDPEPSEMEEYLKHSNFLADVNNERVVKNETYKENLGKLEKFVMYMFEKDRMVVPKESSWFGEVDGESGGVVGVRERSIYKEDWIGLRELDERGGLVFRTLKGGHMEFDEEELVDIFREFLGPIEVEIPDDEVEIDEKMRLVSQGGYY
;
A
#
# COMPACT_ATOMS: atom_id res chain seq x y z
N MET A 1 75.31 -27.23 15.12
CA MET A 1 75.20 -28.67 15.40
C MET A 1 73.73 -28.93 15.69
N ARG A 2 72.93 -29.75 15.01
CA ARG A 2 73.10 -30.94 14.16
C ARG A 2 71.96 -30.96 13.09
N PRO A 3 72.00 -31.86 12.09
CA PRO A 3 71.55 -31.60 10.73
C PRO A 3 70.14 -32.12 10.39
N LEU A 4 69.63 -31.63 9.26
CA LEU A 4 68.44 -32.09 8.54
C LEU A 4 68.64 -33.51 7.97
N SER A 5 67.64 -34.38 8.14
CA SER A 5 67.46 -35.63 7.38
C SER A 5 66.16 -35.56 6.57
N PRO A 6 66.12 -36.10 5.33
CA PRO A 6 64.92 -36.08 4.48
C PRO A 6 64.04 -37.30 4.76
N LEU A 7 62.71 -37.12 4.74
CA LEU A 7 61.75 -38.23 4.79
C LEU A 7 61.18 -38.47 3.40
N LEU A 8 61.45 -39.66 2.85
CA LEU A 8 60.82 -40.21 1.65
C LEU A 8 59.31 -40.38 1.89
N THR A 9 58.49 -39.84 0.99
CA THR A 9 57.05 -40.16 0.89
C THR A 9 56.83 -41.24 -0.17
N LEU A 10 56.34 -42.41 0.26
CA LEU A 10 55.81 -43.45 -0.62
C LEU A 10 54.39 -43.08 -1.06
N LEU A 11 54.16 -42.98 -2.38
CA LEU A 11 52.81 -42.96 -2.97
C LEU A 11 52.25 -44.39 -3.04
N PRO A 12 50.98 -44.63 -2.66
CA PRO A 12 50.30 -45.86 -2.99
C PRO A 12 49.68 -45.77 -4.40
N LEU A 13 49.90 -46.82 -5.20
CA LEU A 13 49.25 -47.06 -6.49
C LEU A 13 47.78 -47.46 -6.27
N LEU A 14 46.85 -46.72 -6.87
CA LEU A 14 45.46 -47.12 -7.03
C LEU A 14 45.26 -47.83 -8.38
N PRO A 15 44.48 -48.92 -8.44
CA PRO A 15 44.25 -49.67 -9.68
C PRO A 15 43.28 -48.92 -10.61
N LEU A 16 43.64 -48.81 -11.90
CA LEU A 16 42.72 -48.38 -12.95
C LEU A 16 41.64 -49.45 -13.16
N THR A 17 40.39 -49.13 -12.84
CA THR A 17 39.22 -49.84 -13.35
C THR A 17 38.75 -49.15 -14.63
N THR A 18 38.85 -49.85 -15.76
CA THR A 18 38.28 -49.40 -17.03
C THR A 18 36.77 -49.63 -17.03
N ALA A 19 35.99 -48.59 -16.76
CA ALA A 19 34.55 -48.61 -17.00
C ALA A 19 34.27 -48.35 -18.49
N HIS A 20 33.60 -49.29 -19.15
CA HIS A 20 33.03 -49.09 -20.49
C HIS A 20 31.83 -48.14 -20.41
N PRO A 21 31.67 -47.19 -21.35
CA PRO A 21 30.50 -46.34 -21.40
C PRO A 21 29.32 -47.14 -21.98
N THR A 22 28.40 -47.56 -21.10
CA THR A 22 27.06 -47.96 -21.51
C THR A 22 26.31 -46.68 -21.90
N HIS A 23 26.13 -46.45 -23.20
CA HIS A 23 25.19 -45.45 -23.70
C HIS A 23 23.77 -45.86 -23.31
N GLN A 24 23.30 -45.43 -22.14
CA GLN A 24 21.87 -45.31 -21.89
C GLN A 24 21.41 -44.00 -22.53
N LEU A 25 20.53 -44.11 -23.53
CA LEU A 25 19.70 -42.99 -23.99
C LEU A 25 18.90 -42.51 -22.78
N GLN A 26 19.37 -41.46 -22.11
CA GLN A 26 18.51 -40.63 -21.29
C GLN A 26 17.62 -39.86 -22.26
N THR A 27 16.40 -40.35 -22.44
CA THR A 27 15.29 -39.52 -22.90
C THR A 27 15.12 -38.40 -21.87
N THR A 28 15.73 -37.26 -22.11
CA THR A 28 15.30 -35.98 -21.56
C THR A 28 13.89 -35.73 -22.08
N THR A 29 12.89 -36.20 -21.35
CA THR A 29 11.55 -35.62 -21.41
C THR A 29 11.68 -34.20 -20.88
N THR A 30 11.92 -33.25 -21.78
CA THR A 30 11.51 -31.87 -21.57
C THR A 30 10.00 -31.90 -21.39
N SER A 31 9.55 -31.96 -20.14
CA SER A 31 8.18 -31.60 -19.78
C SER A 31 8.05 -30.11 -20.03
N THR A 32 7.77 -29.74 -21.28
CA THR A 32 7.17 -28.45 -21.58
C THR A 32 5.78 -28.52 -20.95
N THR A 33 5.67 -28.06 -19.70
CA THR A 33 4.37 -27.69 -19.14
C THR A 33 3.84 -26.61 -20.05
N ASN A 34 2.89 -26.95 -20.91
CA ASN A 34 2.17 -25.95 -21.67
C ASN A 34 1.42 -25.10 -20.63
N THR A 35 1.60 -23.79 -20.73
CA THR A 35 0.98 -22.79 -19.86
C THR A 35 0.05 -21.95 -20.72
N THR A 36 -1.18 -21.79 -20.26
CA THR A 36 -2.17 -20.92 -20.89
C THR A 36 -2.28 -19.62 -20.09
N THR A 37 -2.42 -18.49 -20.77
CA THR A 37 -2.60 -17.17 -20.14
C THR A 37 -4.09 -16.85 -20.00
N GLU A 38 -4.56 -16.56 -18.79
CA GLU A 38 -5.93 -16.09 -18.51
C GLU A 38 -5.90 -14.66 -17.97
N LEU A 39 -6.90 -13.84 -18.35
CA LEU A 39 -7.13 -12.54 -17.72
C LEU A 39 -7.88 -12.74 -16.40
N ARG A 40 -7.25 -12.35 -15.28
CA ARG A 40 -7.86 -12.40 -13.94
C ARG A 40 -7.95 -11.03 -13.32
N ALA A 41 -9.10 -10.72 -12.72
CA ALA A 41 -9.28 -9.54 -11.90
C ALA A 41 -8.45 -9.69 -10.61
N LEU A 42 -7.72 -8.63 -10.23
CA LEU A 42 -7.00 -8.61 -8.97
C LEU A 42 -7.93 -8.19 -7.83
N PRO A 43 -7.75 -8.74 -6.62
CA PRO A 43 -8.47 -8.26 -5.46
C PRO A 43 -8.25 -6.77 -5.21
N LEU A 44 -9.25 -6.10 -4.66
CA LEU A 44 -9.20 -4.71 -4.24
C LEU A 44 -9.29 -4.60 -2.73
N VAL A 45 -8.28 -4.02 -2.08
CA VAL A 45 -8.36 -3.63 -0.67
C VAL A 45 -8.75 -2.17 -0.53
N ILE A 46 -9.67 -1.86 0.37
CA ILE A 46 -10.14 -0.50 0.61
C ILE A 46 -9.89 -0.11 2.06
N TRP A 47 -9.28 1.06 2.27
CA TRP A 47 -9.16 1.66 3.60
C TRP A 47 -9.91 2.99 3.65
N HIS A 48 -10.93 3.04 4.50
CA HIS A 48 -11.80 4.20 4.67
C HIS A 48 -11.13 5.35 5.45
N GLY A 49 -11.79 6.51 5.40
CA GLY A 49 -11.32 7.74 6.03
C GLY A 49 -11.76 7.92 7.49
N LEU A 50 -11.42 9.09 8.04
CA LEU A 50 -11.78 9.53 9.39
C LEU A 50 -13.30 9.51 9.59
N GLY A 51 -13.77 8.85 10.65
CA GLY A 51 -15.17 8.89 11.06
C GLY A 51 -16.13 8.00 10.26
N ASP A 52 -15.65 7.29 9.24
CA ASP A 52 -16.38 6.22 8.57
C ASP A 52 -16.10 4.85 9.20
N GLN A 53 -16.68 3.79 8.65
CA GLN A 53 -16.55 2.41 9.12
C GLN A 53 -16.90 1.41 8.01
N TYR A 54 -16.30 0.21 8.04
CA TYR A 54 -16.36 -0.76 6.94
C TYR A 54 -17.77 -1.25 6.55
N GLN A 55 -18.77 -1.21 7.44
CA GLN A 55 -20.15 -1.62 7.19
C GLN A 55 -21.04 -0.44 6.74
N SER A 56 -20.47 0.72 6.40
CA SER A 56 -21.27 1.86 5.96
C SER A 56 -21.98 1.52 4.65
N PRO A 57 -23.25 1.94 4.46
CA PRO A 57 -23.97 1.64 3.22
C PRO A 57 -23.21 2.06 1.97
N SER A 58 -22.50 3.20 2.04
CA SER A 58 -21.66 3.70 0.95
C SER A 58 -20.51 2.73 0.63
N LEU A 59 -19.72 2.30 1.61
CA LEU A 59 -18.60 1.38 1.36
C LEU A 59 -19.06 -0.02 0.95
N GLN A 60 -20.19 -0.49 1.50
CA GLN A 60 -20.79 -1.77 1.09
C GLN A 60 -21.27 -1.70 -0.36
N HIS A 61 -21.83 -0.57 -0.79
CA HIS A 61 -22.19 -0.34 -2.19
C HIS A 61 -20.95 -0.32 -3.10
N LEU A 62 -19.81 0.19 -2.63
CA LEU A 62 -18.57 0.19 -3.43
C LEU A 62 -18.09 -1.20 -3.85
N ILE A 63 -18.36 -2.23 -3.05
CA ILE A 63 -18.07 -3.63 -3.43
C ILE A 63 -18.77 -3.97 -4.73
N LYS A 64 -20.04 -3.56 -4.87
CA LYS A 64 -20.83 -3.81 -6.08
C LYS A 64 -20.33 -2.98 -7.25
N VAL A 65 -20.01 -1.71 -7.03
CA VAL A 65 -19.45 -0.83 -8.07
C VAL A 65 -18.12 -1.35 -8.61
N ALA A 66 -17.24 -1.87 -7.73
CA ALA A 66 -15.97 -2.46 -8.13
C ALA A 66 -16.16 -3.73 -8.97
N GLU A 67 -17.07 -4.62 -8.55
CA GLU A 67 -17.42 -5.83 -9.28
C GLU A 67 -18.08 -5.53 -10.64
N ASP A 68 -18.95 -4.53 -10.71
CA ASP A 68 -19.60 -4.12 -11.97
C ASP A 68 -18.63 -3.44 -12.94
N ALA A 69 -17.64 -2.71 -12.43
CA ALA A 69 -16.60 -2.10 -13.23
C ALA A 69 -15.59 -3.13 -13.75
N ASN A 70 -15.22 -4.11 -12.91
CA ASN A 70 -14.25 -5.16 -13.20
C ASN A 70 -14.77 -6.52 -12.68
N PRO A 71 -15.51 -7.30 -13.50
CA PRO A 71 -16.09 -8.57 -13.07
C PRO A 71 -15.06 -9.56 -12.51
N GLY A 72 -15.39 -10.20 -11.38
CA GLY A 72 -14.52 -11.11 -10.63
C GLY A 72 -13.63 -10.45 -9.58
N THR A 73 -13.79 -9.15 -9.32
CA THR A 73 -13.01 -8.41 -8.32
C THR A 73 -13.47 -8.77 -6.91
N TYR A 74 -12.65 -9.54 -6.19
CA TYR A 74 -12.82 -9.70 -4.75
C TYR A 74 -12.46 -8.39 -4.02
N THR A 75 -13.43 -7.73 -3.38
CA THR A 75 -13.19 -6.51 -2.60
C THR A 75 -13.14 -6.78 -1.10
N TYR A 76 -12.06 -6.37 -0.46
CA TYR A 76 -11.86 -6.44 0.99
C TYR A 76 -11.88 -5.05 1.61
N LEU A 77 -12.79 -4.82 2.56
CA LEU A 77 -12.83 -3.57 3.32
C LEU A 77 -12.01 -3.73 4.60
N ILE A 78 -10.91 -2.98 4.73
CA ILE A 78 -10.08 -2.97 5.93
C ILE A 78 -10.91 -2.43 7.09
N HIS A 79 -10.77 -3.09 8.24
CA HIS A 79 -11.38 -2.69 9.50
C HIS A 79 -10.43 -2.98 10.67
N LEU A 80 -10.49 -2.16 11.71
CA LEU A 80 -9.66 -2.30 12.91
C LEU A 80 -10.44 -2.87 14.10
N SER A 81 -11.74 -3.12 13.92
CA SER A 81 -12.60 -3.75 14.91
C SER A 81 -13.74 -4.51 14.21
N PRO A 82 -14.23 -5.62 14.79
CA PRO A 82 -15.36 -6.38 14.26
C PRO A 82 -16.71 -5.66 14.41
N THR A 83 -16.74 -4.49 15.07
CA THR A 83 -17.93 -3.67 15.24
C THR A 83 -17.74 -2.32 14.54
N SER A 84 -18.80 -1.81 13.89
CA SER A 84 -18.78 -0.51 13.20
C SER A 84 -18.39 0.64 14.13
N ALA A 85 -18.84 0.60 15.39
CA ALA A 85 -18.54 1.63 16.38
C ALA A 85 -17.06 1.63 16.78
N GLY A 86 -16.48 0.45 17.02
CA GLY A 86 -15.06 0.32 17.35
C GLY A 86 -14.17 0.67 16.16
N ASP A 87 -14.58 0.31 14.94
CA ASP A 87 -13.85 0.62 13.70
C ASP A 87 -13.83 2.13 13.45
N ARG A 88 -15.00 2.78 13.57
CA ARG A 88 -15.11 4.25 13.53
C ARG A 88 -14.26 4.93 14.59
N GLN A 89 -14.28 4.43 15.82
CA GLN A 89 -13.47 4.99 16.92
C GLN A 89 -11.96 4.87 16.63
N ALA A 90 -11.52 3.76 16.03
CA ALA A 90 -10.13 3.52 15.69
C ALA A 90 -9.58 4.51 14.67
N THR A 91 -10.45 5.14 13.86
CA THR A 91 -10.02 6.22 12.95
C THR A 91 -9.56 7.48 13.67
N PHE A 92 -10.03 7.73 14.90
CA PHE A 92 -9.62 8.86 15.73
C PHE A 92 -8.57 8.45 16.77
N LEU A 93 -8.77 7.31 17.41
CA LEU A 93 -7.99 6.88 18.56
C LEU A 93 -7.21 5.60 18.28
N GLY A 94 -5.89 5.66 18.45
CA GLY A 94 -5.01 4.52 18.25
C GLY A 94 -3.58 4.93 17.91
N ASN A 95 -2.72 3.92 17.76
CA ASN A 95 -1.35 4.06 17.29
C ASN A 95 -1.29 3.56 15.83
N LEU A 96 -0.96 4.43 14.88
CA LEU A 96 -0.94 4.07 13.46
C LEU A 96 0.06 2.96 13.14
N THR A 97 1.15 2.87 13.91
CA THR A 97 2.12 1.79 13.73
C THR A 97 1.54 0.43 14.10
N GLU A 98 0.77 0.37 15.18
CA GLU A 98 0.07 -0.86 15.58
C GLU A 98 -1.10 -1.17 14.65
N GLN A 99 -1.85 -0.15 14.21
CA GLN A 99 -2.95 -0.33 13.26
C GLN A 99 -2.47 -0.89 11.93
N ILE A 100 -1.38 -0.36 11.37
CA ILE A 100 -0.80 -0.88 10.13
C ILE A 100 -0.28 -2.31 10.33
N ALA A 101 0.37 -2.61 11.47
CA ALA A 101 0.83 -3.97 11.76
C ALA A 101 -0.35 -4.98 11.87
N SER A 102 -1.46 -4.54 12.44
CA SER A 102 -2.72 -5.31 12.48
C SER A 102 -3.24 -5.57 11.06
N VAL A 103 -3.25 -4.55 10.20
CA VAL A 103 -3.67 -4.67 8.80
C VAL A 103 -2.72 -5.58 8.02
N CYS A 104 -1.40 -5.49 8.21
CA CYS A 104 -0.46 -6.44 7.60
C CYS A 104 -0.82 -7.89 7.96
N SER A 105 -1.14 -8.15 9.24
CA SER A 105 -1.53 -9.48 9.71
C SER A 105 -2.90 -9.92 9.18
N GLN A 106 -3.83 -8.98 9.07
CA GLN A 106 -5.18 -9.19 8.57
C GLN A 106 -5.18 -9.60 7.08
N LEU A 107 -4.46 -8.88 6.23
CA LEU A 107 -4.41 -9.18 4.79
C LEU A 107 -3.67 -10.49 4.50
N LEU A 108 -2.67 -10.84 5.31
CA LEU A 108 -1.99 -12.14 5.22
C LEU A 108 -2.83 -13.34 5.65
N GLN A 109 -3.88 -13.13 6.46
CA GLN A 109 -4.77 -14.19 6.92
C GLN A 109 -5.96 -14.42 5.98
N ASP A 110 -6.23 -13.48 5.08
CA ASP A 110 -7.28 -13.64 4.09
C ASP A 110 -6.83 -14.63 3.00
N PRO A 111 -7.56 -15.74 2.77
CA PRO A 111 -7.11 -16.80 1.86
C PRO A 111 -7.10 -16.36 0.38
N ILE A 112 -7.91 -15.37 0.00
CA ILE A 112 -7.94 -14.84 -1.36
C ILE A 112 -6.82 -13.83 -1.54
N LEU A 113 -6.65 -12.90 -0.60
CA LEU A 113 -5.62 -11.87 -0.71
C LEU A 113 -4.20 -12.45 -0.59
N SER A 114 -3.97 -13.35 0.36
CA SER A 114 -2.64 -13.92 0.63
C SER A 114 -2.10 -14.82 -0.47
N THR A 115 -2.98 -15.35 -1.32
CA THR A 115 -2.61 -16.22 -2.46
C THR A 115 -2.64 -15.48 -3.80
N ALA A 116 -3.14 -14.25 -3.84
CA ALA A 116 -3.16 -13.44 -5.05
C ALA A 116 -1.73 -13.04 -5.47
N PRO A 117 -1.41 -13.04 -6.78
CA PRO A 117 -0.09 -12.61 -7.27
C PRO A 117 0.19 -11.13 -6.95
N ALA A 118 -0.86 -10.32 -6.87
CA ALA A 118 -0.84 -8.96 -6.37
C ALA A 118 -2.27 -8.53 -5.98
N ILE A 119 -2.38 -7.38 -5.31
CA ILE A 119 -3.66 -6.72 -4.99
C ILE A 119 -3.66 -5.28 -5.50
N ASN A 120 -4.83 -4.72 -5.76
CA ASN A 120 -5.01 -3.28 -5.90
C ASN A 120 -5.47 -2.68 -4.56
N ALA A 121 -5.19 -1.40 -4.33
CA ALA A 121 -5.52 -0.71 -3.09
C ALA A 121 -6.17 0.65 -3.36
N LEU A 122 -7.26 0.95 -2.65
CA LEU A 122 -7.96 2.25 -2.69
C LEU A 122 -8.07 2.84 -1.28
N GLY A 123 -7.51 4.03 -1.09
CA GLY A 123 -7.60 4.76 0.17
C GLY A 123 -8.42 6.04 0.07
N PHE A 124 -9.35 6.20 1.01
CA PHE A 124 -10.15 7.42 1.14
C PHE A 124 -9.59 8.31 2.25
N SER A 125 -9.32 9.58 1.94
CA SER A 125 -8.81 10.55 2.92
C SER A 125 -7.61 9.97 3.67
N GLN A 126 -7.64 9.87 5.01
CA GLN A 126 -6.51 9.32 5.77
C GLN A 126 -6.13 7.87 5.41
N GLY A 127 -7.07 7.08 4.91
CA GLY A 127 -6.84 5.68 4.54
C GLY A 127 -5.80 5.52 3.42
N GLY A 128 -5.62 6.52 2.55
CA GLY A 128 -4.62 6.44 1.48
C GLY A 128 -3.19 6.54 1.97
N GLN A 129 -2.87 7.44 2.91
CA GLN A 129 -1.53 7.41 3.51
C GLN A 129 -1.32 6.19 4.41
N PHE A 130 -2.38 5.60 4.97
CA PHE A 130 -2.25 4.36 5.75
C PHE A 130 -1.95 3.16 4.86
N LEU A 131 -2.61 3.05 3.71
CA LEU A 131 -2.28 2.06 2.69
C LEU A 131 -0.85 2.25 2.14
N ARG A 132 -0.42 3.50 1.95
CA ARG A 132 1.00 3.79 1.63
C ARG A 132 1.92 3.25 2.73
N GLY A 133 1.61 3.49 4.00
CA GLY A 133 2.37 2.96 5.13
C GLY A 133 2.37 1.43 5.20
N TYR A 134 1.27 0.77 4.81
CA TYR A 134 1.21 -0.69 4.65
C TYR A 134 2.18 -1.18 3.56
N ILE A 135 2.18 -0.52 2.40
CA ILE A 135 3.10 -0.84 1.29
C ILE A 135 4.55 -0.64 1.74
N GLU A 136 4.89 0.49 2.34
CA GLU A 136 6.26 0.75 2.76
C GLU A 136 6.74 -0.27 3.82
N ARG A 137 5.89 -0.63 4.79
CA ARG A 137 6.29 -1.45 5.95
C ARG A 137 6.22 -2.96 5.74
N CYS A 138 5.29 -3.47 4.94
CA CYS A 138 5.11 -4.93 4.81
C CYS A 138 4.85 -5.43 3.38
N ASN A 139 4.01 -4.74 2.58
CA ASN A 139 3.72 -5.09 1.17
C ASN A 139 3.50 -6.59 0.88
N ALA A 140 2.80 -7.28 1.77
CA ALA A 140 2.47 -8.69 1.65
C ALA A 140 0.99 -8.89 2.01
N PRO A 141 0.12 -9.27 1.04
CA PRO A 141 0.41 -9.44 -0.39
C PRO A 141 0.90 -8.16 -1.09
N PRO A 142 1.66 -8.26 -2.20
CA PRO A 142 2.21 -7.09 -2.88
C PRO A 142 1.11 -6.27 -3.54
N VAL A 143 1.18 -4.94 -3.38
CA VAL A 143 0.27 -4.02 -4.08
C VAL A 143 0.79 -3.73 -5.48
N ARG A 144 -0.09 -3.81 -6.48
CA ARG A 144 0.16 -3.40 -7.87
C ARG A 144 -0.15 -1.92 -8.08
N THR A 145 -1.38 -1.54 -7.76
CA THR A 145 -1.89 -0.18 -7.96
C THR A 145 -2.41 0.38 -6.66
N LEU A 146 -1.89 1.54 -6.23
CA LEU A 146 -2.44 2.32 -5.13
C LEU A 146 -3.19 3.53 -5.70
N ILE A 147 -4.47 3.67 -5.36
CA ILE A 147 -5.30 4.83 -5.66
C ILE A 147 -5.62 5.54 -4.34
N THR A 148 -5.43 6.85 -4.30
CA THR A 148 -5.75 7.66 -3.12
C THR A 148 -6.63 8.83 -3.48
N LEU A 149 -7.72 9.01 -2.73
CA LEU A 149 -8.67 10.10 -2.92
C LEU A 149 -8.52 11.10 -1.77
N GLY A 150 -7.97 12.27 -2.04
CA GLY A 150 -7.82 13.36 -1.07
C GLY A 150 -6.94 13.01 0.13
N SER A 151 -5.94 12.14 -0.04
CA SER A 151 -5.12 11.62 1.05
C SER A 151 -3.94 12.51 1.40
N GLN A 152 -3.65 12.68 2.68
CA GLN A 152 -2.72 13.71 3.15
C GLN A 152 -1.30 13.17 3.21
N HIS A 153 -0.69 12.90 2.05
CA HIS A 153 0.62 12.24 1.97
C HIS A 153 1.77 13.06 2.56
N ASN A 154 1.63 14.39 2.61
CA ASN A 154 2.56 15.28 3.30
C ASN A 154 1.99 15.79 4.64
N GLY A 155 0.97 15.13 5.18
CA GLY A 155 0.32 15.52 6.41
C GLY A 155 -0.60 16.72 6.29
N ILE A 156 -1.04 17.20 7.45
CA ILE A 156 -1.87 18.40 7.60
C ILE A 156 -1.25 19.37 8.60
N SER A 157 -1.36 20.67 8.33
CA SER A 157 -0.91 21.74 9.22
C SER A 157 -2.01 22.31 10.08
N GLN A 158 -3.28 22.00 9.78
CA GLN A 158 -4.43 22.45 10.54
C GLN A 158 -5.47 21.35 10.65
N PHE A 159 -6.16 21.33 11.78
CA PHE A 159 -7.37 20.53 11.97
C PHE A 159 -8.56 21.43 11.68
N GLN A 160 -9.38 21.07 10.70
CA GLN A 160 -10.67 21.74 10.53
C GLN A 160 -11.52 21.55 11.80
N SER A 161 -12.16 22.65 12.21
CA SER A 161 -13.00 22.69 13.40
C SER A 161 -14.10 21.63 13.33
N CYS A 162 -14.15 20.79 14.35
CA CYS A 162 -15.13 19.74 14.50
C CYS A 162 -16.57 20.28 14.53
N ALA A 163 -17.52 19.50 14.02
CA ALA A 163 -18.94 19.79 14.21
C ALA A 163 -19.27 19.90 15.71
N TRP A 164 -20.19 20.81 16.07
CA TRP A 164 -20.52 21.13 17.46
C TRP A 164 -21.03 19.92 18.28
N ASN A 165 -21.52 18.87 17.62
CA ASN A 165 -22.05 17.66 18.23
C ASN A 165 -21.03 16.49 18.30
N ASP A 166 -19.79 16.67 17.84
CA ASP A 166 -18.77 15.62 17.88
C ASP A 166 -17.82 15.81 19.08
N PHE A 167 -18.24 15.27 20.22
CA PHE A 167 -17.47 15.31 21.47
C PHE A 167 -16.11 14.62 21.38
N ILE A 168 -15.97 13.59 20.52
CA ILE A 168 -14.71 12.88 20.30
C ILE A 168 -13.74 13.79 19.54
N CYS A 169 -14.22 14.44 18.49
CA CYS A 169 -13.44 15.36 17.69
C CYS A 169 -13.00 16.60 18.50
N ARG A 170 -13.88 17.18 19.33
CA ARG A 170 -13.48 18.30 20.22
C ARG A 170 -12.46 17.89 21.28
N GLY A 171 -12.58 16.67 21.81
CA GLY A 171 -11.58 16.10 22.74
C GLY A 171 -10.22 15.91 22.07
N ALA A 172 -10.21 15.44 20.82
CA ALA A 172 -9.01 15.35 19.99
C ALA A 172 -8.36 16.73 19.75
N GLU A 173 -9.14 17.74 19.41
CA GLU A 173 -8.64 19.12 19.22
C GLU A 173 -8.00 19.68 20.50
N ALA A 174 -8.59 19.43 21.66
CA ALA A 174 -8.04 19.85 22.95
C ALA A 174 -6.74 19.13 23.32
N LEU A 175 -6.63 17.84 23.01
CA LEU A 175 -5.39 17.06 23.20
C LEU A 175 -4.26 17.55 22.28
N LEU A 176 -4.59 17.95 21.06
CA LEU A 176 -3.63 18.53 20.12
C LEU A 176 -3.05 19.85 20.63
N ARG A 177 -3.91 20.74 21.14
CA ARG A 177 -3.46 22.06 21.63
C ARG A 177 -2.62 21.99 22.92
N SER A 178 -2.70 20.92 23.70
CA SER A 178 -2.07 20.82 25.02
C SER A 178 -0.78 19.99 25.07
N GLY A 179 -0.38 19.33 23.98
CA GLY A 179 0.83 18.52 23.94
C GLY A 179 0.91 17.58 22.76
N ARG A 180 0.72 18.11 21.53
CA ARG A 180 0.65 17.29 20.30
C ARG A 180 1.85 16.36 20.09
N TRP A 181 3.04 16.78 20.53
CA TRP A 181 4.30 16.07 20.37
C TRP A 181 4.63 15.18 21.57
N SER A 182 3.76 15.14 22.59
CA SER A 182 3.91 14.19 23.68
C SER A 182 3.75 12.76 23.17
N THR A 183 4.49 11.82 23.76
CA THR A 183 4.37 10.38 23.47
C THR A 183 2.94 9.88 23.65
N PHE A 184 2.18 10.46 24.58
CA PHE A 184 0.79 10.09 24.79
C PHE A 184 -0.08 10.42 23.58
N VAL A 185 0.00 11.65 23.06
CA VAL A 185 -0.81 12.09 21.91
C VAL A 185 -0.36 11.40 20.63
N GLN A 186 0.95 11.37 20.37
CA GLN A 186 1.52 10.68 19.20
C GLN A 186 1.27 9.17 19.22
N GLY A 187 1.03 8.55 20.38
CA GLY A 187 0.70 7.12 20.47
C GLY A 187 -0.80 6.80 20.51
N ARG A 188 -1.70 7.80 20.54
CA ARG A 188 -3.14 7.56 20.78
C ARG A 188 -4.10 8.37 19.95
N LEU A 189 -3.67 9.47 19.35
CA LEU A 189 -4.53 10.30 18.51
C LEU A 189 -4.08 10.17 17.07
N VAL A 190 -4.86 9.48 16.24
CA VAL A 190 -4.51 9.16 14.85
C VAL A 190 -4.21 10.44 14.06
N PRO A 191 -5.05 11.48 14.08
CA PRO A 191 -4.77 12.70 13.33
C PRO A 191 -3.51 13.47 13.76
N ALA A 192 -3.06 13.32 15.01
CA ALA A 192 -1.80 13.93 15.47
C ALA A 192 -0.56 13.32 14.79
N GLN A 193 -0.66 12.06 14.37
CA GLN A 193 0.49 11.28 13.89
C GLN A 193 0.88 11.61 12.45
N TYR A 194 0.00 12.28 11.72
CA TYR A 194 0.26 12.89 10.41
C TYR A 194 0.07 14.42 10.41
N PHE A 195 0.17 15.03 11.59
CA PHE A 195 0.32 16.47 11.66
C PHE A 195 1.72 16.89 11.20
N ARG A 196 1.78 17.94 10.38
CA ARG A 196 3.03 18.53 9.86
C ARG A 196 2.78 20.02 9.60
N ASP A 197 3.46 20.86 10.36
CA ASP A 197 3.41 22.31 10.24
C ASP A 197 4.80 22.80 9.77
N PRO A 198 4.88 23.59 8.68
CA PRO A 198 6.16 24.02 8.13
C PRO A 198 6.91 25.03 9.02
N GLU A 199 6.31 25.56 10.09
CA GLU A 199 7.01 26.45 11.03
C GLU A 199 8.27 25.77 11.60
N PRO A 200 9.46 26.42 11.58
CA PRO A 200 10.72 25.77 11.92
C PRO A 200 10.74 25.06 13.28
N SER A 201 10.13 25.64 14.31
CA SER A 201 10.05 25.02 15.64
C SER A 201 9.13 23.81 15.68
N GLU A 202 8.06 23.80 14.89
CA GLU A 202 7.16 22.64 14.78
C GLU A 202 7.81 21.54 13.94
N MET A 203 8.59 21.87 12.92
CA MET A 203 9.32 20.89 12.10
C MET A 203 10.36 20.11 12.91
N GLU A 204 11.07 20.74 13.86
CA GLU A 204 11.99 20.03 14.76
C GLU A 204 11.25 18.99 15.63
N GLU A 205 10.13 19.40 16.23
CA GLU A 205 9.31 18.52 17.05
C GLU A 205 8.66 17.41 16.21
N TYR A 206 8.21 17.72 14.99
CA TYR A 206 7.68 16.76 14.03
C TYR A 206 8.68 15.64 13.72
N LEU A 207 9.91 16.00 13.32
CA LEU A 207 10.94 15.03 12.99
C LEU A 207 11.27 14.13 14.19
N LYS A 208 11.26 14.69 15.40
CA LYS A 208 11.60 13.99 16.63
C LYS A 208 10.47 13.11 17.17
N HIS A 209 9.22 13.56 17.06
CA HIS A 209 8.09 12.99 17.82
C HIS A 209 7.00 12.37 16.96
N SER A 210 6.89 12.67 15.65
CA SER A 210 5.86 12.10 14.79
C SER A 210 5.90 10.56 14.80
N ASN A 211 4.85 9.91 15.27
CA ASN A 211 4.82 8.44 15.37
C ASN A 211 4.66 7.73 14.02
N PHE A 212 4.19 8.45 13.00
CA PHE A 212 3.83 7.88 11.70
C PHE A 212 4.47 8.66 10.56
N LEU A 213 4.05 9.90 10.31
CA LEU A 213 4.34 10.58 9.05
C LEU A 213 5.84 10.82 8.83
N ALA A 214 6.60 11.25 9.84
CA ALA A 214 8.05 11.44 9.69
C ALA A 214 8.81 10.13 9.43
N ASP A 215 8.24 9.00 9.92
CA ASP A 215 8.75 7.66 9.64
C ASP A 215 8.44 7.28 8.20
N VAL A 216 7.16 7.23 7.80
CA VAL A 216 6.75 6.76 6.46
C VAL A 216 7.19 7.68 5.32
N ASN A 217 7.45 8.96 5.57
CA ASN A 217 8.08 9.85 4.58
C ASN A 217 9.61 9.71 4.55
N ASN A 218 10.17 8.88 5.42
CA ASN A 218 11.60 8.65 5.55
C ASN A 218 12.36 9.97 5.79
N GLU A 219 11.79 10.89 6.58
CA GLU A 219 12.31 12.28 6.73
C GLU A 219 13.40 12.38 7.81
N ARG A 220 13.52 11.38 8.68
CA ARG A 220 14.56 11.33 9.74
C ARG A 220 15.96 11.07 9.18
N VAL A 221 16.97 11.26 10.03
CA VAL A 221 18.38 10.99 9.69
C VAL A 221 18.61 9.51 9.37
N VAL A 222 18.05 8.62 10.19
CA VAL A 222 18.09 7.17 9.93
C VAL A 222 17.01 6.85 8.91
N LYS A 223 17.44 6.31 7.75
CA LYS A 223 16.55 5.95 6.65
C LYS A 223 16.21 4.47 6.66
N ASN A 224 15.03 4.12 6.17
CA ASN A 224 14.64 2.74 5.89
C ASN A 224 14.60 2.49 4.37
N GLU A 225 15.51 1.66 3.86
CA GLU A 225 15.62 1.36 2.42
C GLU A 225 14.45 0.51 1.91
N THR A 226 13.85 -0.33 2.77
CA THR A 226 12.70 -1.17 2.40
C THR A 226 11.50 -0.34 1.94
N TYR A 227 11.36 0.90 2.42
CA TYR A 227 10.27 1.79 2.00
C TYR A 227 10.37 2.13 0.51
N LYS A 228 11.58 2.45 0.04
CA LYS A 228 11.87 2.62 -1.39
C LYS A 228 11.63 1.33 -2.16
N GLU A 229 12.18 0.22 -1.69
CA GLU A 229 12.07 -1.08 -2.37
C GLU A 229 10.61 -1.50 -2.57
N ASN A 230 9.73 -1.22 -1.61
CA ASN A 230 8.33 -1.60 -1.69
C ASN A 230 7.48 -0.62 -2.48
N LEU A 231 7.55 0.68 -2.17
CA LEU A 231 6.74 1.68 -2.87
C LEU A 231 7.16 1.80 -4.34
N GLY A 232 8.46 1.65 -4.62
CA GLY A 232 9.02 1.58 -5.97
C GLY A 232 8.63 0.33 -6.76
N LYS A 233 7.93 -0.67 -6.19
CA LYS A 233 7.39 -1.83 -6.94
C LYS A 233 5.99 -1.60 -7.51
N LEU A 234 5.29 -0.55 -7.09
CA LEU A 234 3.96 -0.23 -7.62
C LEU A 234 4.01 -0.04 -9.14
N GLU A 235 3.06 -0.61 -9.86
CA GLU A 235 2.83 -0.28 -11.27
C GLU A 235 2.32 1.16 -11.38
N LYS A 236 1.35 1.51 -10.53
CA LYS A 236 0.72 2.83 -10.48
C LYS A 236 0.51 3.29 -9.05
N PHE A 237 0.85 4.55 -8.81
CA PHE A 237 0.41 5.31 -7.64
C PHE A 237 -0.38 6.52 -8.14
N VAL A 238 -1.71 6.41 -8.05
CA VAL A 238 -2.68 7.37 -8.56
C VAL A 238 -3.19 8.22 -7.41
N MET A 239 -2.93 9.52 -7.48
CA MET A 239 -3.27 10.48 -6.44
C MET A 239 -4.31 11.47 -6.95
N TYR A 240 -5.50 11.43 -6.36
CA TYR A 240 -6.57 12.39 -6.63
C TYR A 240 -6.59 13.49 -5.59
N MET A 241 -6.58 14.74 -6.05
CA MET A 241 -6.79 15.93 -5.23
C MET A 241 -8.18 16.53 -5.51
N PHE A 242 -8.92 16.88 -4.48
CA PHE A 242 -10.18 17.61 -4.64
C PHE A 242 -9.90 19.10 -4.85
N GLU A 243 -10.42 19.68 -5.94
CA GLU A 243 -10.13 21.07 -6.31
C GLU A 243 -10.61 22.06 -5.25
N LYS A 244 -11.74 21.76 -4.60
CA LYS A 244 -12.38 22.58 -3.57
C LYS A 244 -12.19 22.00 -2.16
N ASP A 245 -11.17 21.17 -1.96
CA ASP A 245 -10.87 20.63 -0.64
C ASP A 245 -10.59 21.75 0.37
N ARG A 246 -11.30 21.68 1.50
CA ARG A 246 -11.08 22.56 2.66
C ARG A 246 -10.79 21.77 3.92
N MET A 247 -10.89 20.45 3.87
CA MET A 247 -10.65 19.53 4.99
C MET A 247 -9.16 19.23 5.10
N VAL A 248 -8.51 18.97 3.97
CA VAL A 248 -7.07 18.75 3.88
C VAL A 248 -6.39 20.11 3.72
N VAL A 249 -5.58 20.48 4.71
CA VAL A 249 -4.85 21.76 4.70
C VAL A 249 -3.36 21.49 4.86
N PRO A 250 -2.52 21.76 3.84
CA PRO A 250 -2.89 22.20 2.48
C PRO A 250 -3.43 21.06 1.61
N LYS A 251 -4.38 21.33 0.70
CA LYS A 251 -4.99 20.30 -0.17
C LYS A 251 -3.97 19.62 -1.08
N GLU A 252 -2.90 20.33 -1.42
CA GLU A 252 -1.75 19.89 -2.21
C GLU A 252 -1.00 18.73 -1.55
N SER A 253 -1.21 18.49 -0.25
CA SER A 253 -0.76 17.28 0.45
C SER A 253 -1.27 16.00 -0.23
N SER A 254 -2.40 16.07 -0.94
CA SER A 254 -2.92 15.01 -1.85
C SER A 254 -1.92 14.54 -2.90
N TRP A 255 -1.04 15.43 -3.33
CA TRP A 255 -0.01 15.19 -4.34
C TRP A 255 1.41 15.28 -3.76
N PHE A 256 1.57 15.00 -2.46
CA PHE A 256 2.83 15.23 -1.72
C PHE A 256 3.33 16.69 -1.78
N GLY A 257 2.49 17.64 -2.18
CA GLY A 257 2.85 19.04 -2.21
C GLY A 257 2.89 19.65 -0.80
N GLU A 258 3.47 20.85 -0.73
CA GLU A 258 3.33 21.74 0.41
C GLU A 258 3.06 23.15 -0.05
N VAL A 259 2.55 23.96 0.86
CA VAL A 259 2.40 25.40 0.66
C VAL A 259 3.47 26.07 1.48
N ASP A 260 4.27 26.91 0.83
CA ASP A 260 5.28 27.73 1.47
C ASP A 260 4.61 28.73 2.42
N GLY A 261 5.02 28.71 3.69
CA GLY A 261 4.38 29.48 4.76
C GLY A 261 4.56 30.99 4.61
N GLU A 262 5.62 31.45 3.94
CA GLU A 262 5.95 32.87 3.76
C GLU A 262 5.29 33.46 2.51
N SER A 263 5.41 32.78 1.36
CA SER A 263 4.89 33.24 0.07
C SER A 263 3.46 32.79 -0.23
N GLY A 264 2.97 31.73 0.44
CA GLY A 264 1.73 31.05 0.08
C GLY A 264 1.81 30.28 -1.25
N GLY A 265 3.01 30.17 -1.84
CA GLY A 265 3.25 29.43 -3.08
C GLY A 265 3.17 27.92 -2.88
N VAL A 266 2.72 27.20 -3.91
CA VAL A 266 2.69 25.73 -3.90
C VAL A 266 4.05 25.19 -4.34
N VAL A 267 4.65 24.33 -3.53
CA VAL A 267 5.84 23.54 -3.87
C VAL A 267 5.39 22.12 -4.21
N GLY A 268 5.49 21.77 -5.49
CA GLY A 268 5.11 20.44 -5.97
C GLY A 268 6.12 19.36 -5.59
N VAL A 269 5.71 18.10 -5.54
CA VAL A 269 6.55 16.97 -5.08
C VAL A 269 7.91 16.89 -5.77
N ARG A 270 8.00 17.18 -7.07
CA ARG A 270 9.24 17.12 -7.85
C ARG A 270 10.31 18.13 -7.39
N GLU A 271 9.90 19.19 -6.71
CA GLU A 271 10.80 20.22 -6.19
C GLU A 271 11.29 19.91 -4.77
N ARG A 272 10.67 18.93 -4.10
CA ARG A 272 10.93 18.60 -2.69
C ARG A 272 12.05 17.58 -2.54
N SER A 273 12.70 17.57 -1.37
CA SER A 273 13.77 16.61 -1.05
C SER A 273 13.29 15.16 -1.07
N ILE A 274 12.03 14.89 -0.67
CA ILE A 274 11.46 13.53 -0.69
C ILE A 274 11.50 12.88 -2.08
N TYR A 275 11.38 13.69 -3.14
CA TYR A 275 11.51 13.25 -4.53
C TYR A 275 12.96 13.25 -5.01
N LYS A 276 13.70 14.33 -4.74
CA LYS A 276 15.09 14.50 -5.22
C LYS A 276 16.05 13.47 -4.64
N GLU A 277 15.89 13.14 -3.36
CA GLU A 277 16.69 12.13 -2.66
C GLU A 277 16.15 10.71 -2.84
N ASP A 278 14.84 10.59 -3.14
CA ASP A 278 14.21 9.35 -3.59
C ASP A 278 14.29 8.19 -2.58
N TRP A 279 14.25 8.51 -1.28
CA TRP A 279 14.30 7.55 -0.16
C TRP A 279 13.03 6.70 0.01
N ILE A 280 11.97 7.05 -0.68
CA ILE A 280 10.73 6.25 -0.75
C ILE A 280 10.38 5.85 -2.20
N GLY A 281 11.26 6.09 -3.18
CA GLY A 281 11.08 5.59 -4.55
C GLY A 281 10.12 6.39 -5.44
N LEU A 282 9.70 7.61 -5.04
CA LEU A 282 8.79 8.43 -5.84
C LEU A 282 9.39 8.84 -7.19
N ARG A 283 10.67 9.21 -7.26
CA ARG A 283 11.29 9.64 -8.51
C ARG A 283 11.43 8.46 -9.47
N GLU A 284 11.93 7.34 -8.98
CA GLU A 284 12.06 6.12 -9.79
C GLU A 284 10.70 5.68 -10.35
N LEU A 285 9.65 5.76 -9.54
CA LEU A 285 8.29 5.45 -9.97
C LEU A 285 7.75 6.47 -11.00
N ASP A 286 8.04 7.76 -10.84
CA ASP A 286 7.63 8.82 -11.79
C ASP A 286 8.34 8.69 -13.14
N GLU A 287 9.65 8.42 -13.14
CA GLU A 287 10.47 8.30 -14.35
C GLU A 287 10.00 7.19 -15.30
N ARG A 288 9.38 6.13 -14.76
CA ARG A 288 8.73 5.07 -15.54
C ARG A 288 7.22 5.28 -15.77
N GLY A 289 6.69 6.44 -15.40
CA GLY A 289 5.28 6.80 -15.61
C GLY A 289 4.29 6.18 -14.62
N GLY A 290 4.77 5.75 -13.46
CA GLY A 290 3.97 5.14 -12.40
C GLY A 290 3.27 6.14 -11.47
N LEU A 291 3.80 7.36 -11.31
CA LEU A 291 3.10 8.42 -10.56
C LEU A 291 2.05 9.12 -11.44
N VAL A 292 0.80 9.10 -10.99
CA VAL A 292 -0.33 9.71 -11.70
C VAL A 292 -1.01 10.72 -10.81
N PHE A 293 -1.14 11.95 -11.29
CA PHE A 293 -1.79 13.05 -10.59
C PHE A 293 -3.11 13.39 -11.29
N ARG A 294 -4.22 13.43 -10.54
CA ARG A 294 -5.58 13.71 -11.04
C ARG A 294 -6.34 14.63 -10.10
N THR A 295 -7.36 15.32 -10.61
CA THR A 295 -8.25 16.17 -9.81
C THR A 295 -9.70 15.69 -9.87
N LEU A 296 -10.45 15.94 -8.79
CA LEU A 296 -11.91 15.83 -8.71
C LEU A 296 -12.47 17.22 -8.38
N LYS A 297 -13.60 17.61 -9.00
CA LYS A 297 -14.11 19.00 -8.93
C LYS A 297 -14.76 19.37 -7.61
N GLY A 298 -15.17 18.39 -6.81
CA GLY A 298 -15.90 18.56 -5.56
C GLY A 298 -15.04 19.05 -4.39
N GLY A 299 -15.70 19.23 -3.24
CA GLY A 299 -15.05 19.29 -1.94
C GLY A 299 -14.52 17.93 -1.47
N HIS A 300 -14.03 17.87 -0.23
CA HIS A 300 -13.43 16.64 0.30
C HIS A 300 -14.42 15.47 0.30
N MET A 301 -14.06 14.37 -0.38
CA MET A 301 -14.90 13.17 -0.57
C MET A 301 -16.21 13.43 -1.34
N GLU A 302 -16.31 14.56 -2.05
CA GLU A 302 -17.43 14.87 -2.93
C GLU A 302 -17.06 14.47 -4.37
N PHE A 303 -17.54 13.31 -4.78
CA PHE A 303 -17.43 12.76 -6.13
C PHE A 303 -18.66 11.89 -6.40
N ASP A 304 -18.96 11.65 -7.67
CA ASP A 304 -20.09 10.81 -8.07
C ASP A 304 -19.67 9.37 -8.44
N GLU A 305 -20.66 8.51 -8.65
CA GLU A 305 -20.42 7.11 -8.99
C GLU A 305 -19.76 6.96 -10.37
N GLU A 306 -20.04 7.86 -11.32
CA GLU A 306 -19.43 7.84 -12.65
C GLU A 306 -17.92 8.07 -12.56
N GLU A 307 -17.50 9.07 -11.78
CA GLU A 307 -16.08 9.33 -11.48
C GLU A 307 -15.41 8.09 -10.87
N LEU A 308 -16.08 7.36 -9.98
CA LEU A 308 -15.52 6.16 -9.36
C LEU A 308 -15.44 4.97 -10.33
N VAL A 309 -16.46 4.76 -11.15
CA VAL A 309 -16.47 3.71 -12.18
C VAL A 309 -15.35 3.95 -13.19
N ASP A 310 -15.13 5.19 -13.60
CA ASP A 310 -14.04 5.56 -14.50
C ASP A 310 -12.67 5.26 -13.88
N ILE A 311 -12.48 5.60 -12.60
CA ILE A 311 -11.27 5.25 -11.84
C ILE A 311 -11.04 3.74 -11.85
N PHE A 312 -12.07 2.94 -11.57
CA PHE A 312 -11.96 1.48 -11.53
C PHE A 312 -11.63 0.89 -12.89
N ARG A 313 -12.24 1.38 -13.96
CA ARG A 313 -11.97 0.90 -15.32
C ARG A 313 -10.59 1.31 -15.82
N GLU A 314 -10.12 2.51 -15.49
CA GLU A 314 -8.80 3.00 -15.93
C GLU A 314 -7.66 2.26 -15.23
N PHE A 315 -7.78 1.97 -13.93
CA PHE A 315 -6.63 1.57 -13.11
C PHE A 315 -6.70 0.15 -12.52
N LEU A 316 -7.87 -0.48 -12.49
CA LEU A 316 -8.07 -1.77 -11.81
C LEU A 316 -8.36 -2.93 -12.77
N GLY A 317 -8.14 -2.73 -14.07
CA GLY A 317 -8.35 -3.77 -15.09
C GLY A 317 -7.57 -5.07 -14.82
N PRO A 318 -8.01 -6.18 -15.42
CA PRO A 318 -7.46 -7.52 -15.17
C PRO A 318 -6.01 -7.64 -15.63
N ILE A 319 -5.30 -8.62 -15.06
CA ILE A 319 -3.93 -8.97 -15.45
C ILE A 319 -3.89 -10.33 -16.14
N GLU A 320 -2.89 -10.52 -16.99
CA GLU A 320 -2.55 -11.82 -17.54
C GLU A 320 -1.86 -12.69 -16.47
N VAL A 321 -2.39 -13.89 -16.23
CA VAL A 321 -1.84 -14.88 -15.30
C VAL A 321 -1.58 -16.17 -16.06
N GLU A 322 -0.36 -16.71 -15.93
CA GLU A 322 0.00 -18.02 -16.47
C GLU A 322 -0.58 -19.13 -15.58
N ILE A 323 -1.30 -20.06 -16.19
CA ILE A 323 -1.94 -21.19 -15.52
C ILE A 323 -1.44 -22.49 -16.17
N PRO A 324 -1.09 -23.51 -15.39
CA PRO A 324 -0.84 -24.84 -15.93
C PRO A 324 -2.08 -25.38 -16.66
N ASP A 325 -1.92 -25.93 -17.87
CA ASP A 325 -3.03 -26.45 -18.69
C ASP A 325 -3.93 -27.45 -17.94
N ASP A 326 -3.37 -28.18 -16.98
CA ASP A 326 -4.06 -29.15 -16.12
C ASP A 326 -5.19 -28.51 -15.28
N GLU A 327 -5.04 -27.26 -14.86
CA GLU A 327 -6.05 -26.52 -14.10
C GLU A 327 -7.14 -25.93 -15.02
N VAL A 328 -6.79 -25.60 -16.26
CA VAL A 328 -7.73 -25.06 -17.26
C VAL A 328 -8.79 -26.10 -17.61
N GLU A 329 -8.40 -27.36 -17.80
CA GLU A 329 -9.36 -28.45 -18.07
C GLU A 329 -10.35 -28.68 -16.92
N ILE A 330 -9.95 -28.39 -15.67
CA ILE A 330 -10.80 -28.55 -14.50
C ILE A 330 -11.81 -27.41 -14.41
N ASP A 331 -11.39 -26.16 -14.63
CA ASP A 331 -12.30 -25.01 -14.62
C ASP A 331 -13.30 -25.06 -15.79
N GLU A 332 -12.86 -25.45 -17.00
CA GLU A 332 -13.77 -25.65 -18.13
C GLU A 332 -14.80 -26.75 -17.85
N LYS A 333 -14.37 -27.89 -17.29
CA LYS A 333 -15.31 -28.95 -16.89
C LYS A 333 -16.27 -28.47 -15.80
N MET A 334 -15.83 -27.67 -14.83
CA MET A 334 -16.71 -27.09 -13.80
C MET A 334 -17.70 -26.07 -14.37
N ARG A 335 -17.29 -25.20 -15.30
CA ARG A 335 -18.17 -24.26 -16.01
C ARG A 335 -19.20 -24.98 -16.90
N LEU A 336 -18.80 -26.06 -17.57
CA LEU A 336 -19.71 -26.88 -18.37
C LEU A 336 -20.72 -27.66 -17.51
N VAL A 337 -20.30 -28.12 -16.32
CA VAL A 337 -21.20 -28.79 -15.37
C VAL A 337 -22.18 -27.79 -14.73
N SER A 338 -21.78 -26.54 -14.48
CA SER A 338 -22.70 -25.52 -13.96
C SER A 338 -23.70 -25.02 -15.01
N GLN A 339 -23.34 -25.02 -16.29
CA GLN A 339 -24.26 -24.68 -17.40
C GLN A 339 -25.17 -25.86 -17.82
N GLY A 340 -24.80 -27.10 -17.51
CA GLY A 340 -25.60 -28.30 -17.79
C GLY A 340 -26.63 -28.67 -16.71
N GLY A 341 -26.70 -27.92 -15.61
CA GLY A 341 -27.58 -28.17 -14.46
C GLY A 341 -28.99 -27.60 -14.58
N TYR A 342 -29.70 -27.92 -15.65
CA TYR A 342 -31.17 -27.87 -15.68
C TYR A 342 -31.68 -29.09 -16.42
N TYR A 343 -32.16 -30.10 -15.67
CA TYR A 343 -33.38 -30.87 -15.94
C TYR A 343 -33.82 -31.59 -14.68
#